data_AF-W2T393-F1
#
_entry.id   AF-W2T393-F1
#
_cell.length_a   1.000
_cell.length_b   1.000
_cell.length_c   1.000
_cell.angle_alpha   90.00
_cell.angle_beta   90.00
_cell.angle_gamma   90.00
#
_symmetry.space_group_name_H-M   'P 1'
#
loop_
_entity.id
_entity.type
_entity.pdbx_description
1 polymer ?
#
loop_
_entity_poly.entity_id
_entity_poly.type
_entity_poly.pdbx_seq_one_letter_code
_entity_poly.pdbx_strand_id
1 'polypeptide(L)'
;MSYRMDPDLLRQRAAFQKHAARTVSVQQRPQIQLPSPSASHTTYNAEAAKKKKKPVQPTPKPVAELDFRSAISHSNAANFGTMAKIVDYMKKRHLSQQQWPLSLQEILDELQVYDLPKRSEAWLKEALPKNPRLTCDEESKFCYKPPYKIKGKTSLVAVAKKHHQDVKGGILLSELNDCIPNGEKVLEALADQIIVVPTQVNKRKDKVFFYNDQELDIHIEDGND
;
A
#
# COMPACT_ATOMS: atom_id res chain seq x y z
N MET A 1 -25.02 39.51 -1.14
CA MET A 1 -23.61 39.10 -1.39
C MET A 1 -23.58 38.16 -2.59
N SER A 2 -23.02 38.57 -3.72
CA SER A 2 -22.92 37.74 -4.93
C SER A 2 -21.52 37.12 -4.99
N TYR A 3 -21.42 35.78 -4.94
CA TYR A 3 -20.17 35.04 -5.07
C TYR A 3 -19.62 35.23 -6.49
N ARG A 4 -18.67 36.15 -6.66
CA ARG A 4 -17.84 36.21 -7.86
C ARG A 4 -16.87 35.04 -7.83
N MET A 5 -17.06 34.09 -8.73
CA MET A 5 -16.11 33.00 -8.93
C MET A 5 -14.77 33.54 -9.43
N ASP A 6 -13.66 33.01 -8.91
CA ASP A 6 -12.29 33.42 -9.23
C ASP A 6 -12.02 33.39 -10.74
N PRO A 7 -11.50 34.48 -11.33
CA PRO A 7 -11.30 34.59 -12.78
C PRO A 7 -10.29 33.57 -13.33
N ASP A 8 -9.35 33.10 -12.52
CA ASP A 8 -8.41 32.04 -12.90
C ASP A 8 -9.11 30.68 -13.04
N LEU A 9 -10.10 30.38 -12.20
CA LEU A 9 -10.88 29.15 -12.28
C LEU A 9 -11.71 29.10 -13.58
N LEU A 10 -12.27 30.23 -14.00
CA LEU A 10 -12.98 30.35 -15.28
C LEU A 10 -12.03 30.12 -16.46
N ARG A 11 -10.82 30.68 -16.41
CA ARG A 11 -9.82 30.52 -17.46
C ARG A 11 -9.36 29.07 -17.60
N GLN A 12 -9.12 28.40 -16.47
CA GLN A 12 -8.69 27.01 -16.45
C GLN A 12 -9.77 26.06 -16.98
N ARG A 13 -11.05 26.30 -16.64
CA ARG A 13 -12.19 25.54 -17.18
C ARG A 13 -12.31 25.70 -18.70
N ALA A 14 -12.19 26.93 -19.20
CA ALA A 14 -12.26 27.21 -20.64
C ALA A 14 -11.08 26.56 -21.39
N ALA A 15 -9.87 26.57 -20.83
CA ALA A 15 -8.71 25.92 -21.42
C ALA A 15 -8.87 24.39 -21.48
N PHE A 16 -9.37 23.79 -20.40
CA PHE A 16 -9.63 22.35 -20.34
C PHE A 16 -10.71 21.92 -21.35
N GLN A 17 -11.80 22.68 -21.43
CA GLN A 17 -12.89 22.40 -22.38
C GLN A 17 -12.45 22.56 -23.84
N LYS A 18 -11.64 23.58 -24.15
CA LYS A 18 -11.04 23.73 -25.50
C LYS A 18 -10.09 22.59 -25.84
N HIS A 19 -9.31 22.08 -24.88
CA HIS A 19 -8.41 20.96 -25.12
C HIS A 19 -9.17 19.66 -25.38
N ALA A 20 -10.18 19.35 -24.56
CA ALA A 20 -11.03 18.17 -24.74
C ALA A 20 -11.80 18.19 -26.07
N ALA A 21 -12.32 19.36 -26.48
CA ALA A 21 -13.00 19.50 -27.77
C ALA A 21 -12.05 19.29 -28.96
N ARG A 22 -10.74 19.56 -28.79
CA ARG A 22 -9.74 19.40 -29.86
C ARG A 22 -9.23 17.95 -29.97
N THR A 23 -9.35 17.14 -28.92
CA THR A 23 -8.84 15.75 -28.90
C THR A 23 -9.92 14.69 -29.16
N VAL A 24 -11.20 15.06 -29.22
CA VAL A 24 -12.29 14.16 -29.60
C VAL A 24 -12.62 14.31 -31.09
N SER A 25 -11.73 13.79 -31.95
CA SER A 25 -12.09 13.45 -33.32
C SER A 25 -12.68 12.04 -33.34
N VAL A 26 -14.00 11.96 -33.13
CA VAL A 26 -14.79 10.75 -33.40
C VAL A 26 -14.86 10.57 -34.92
N GLN A 27 -14.19 9.54 -35.41
CA GLN A 27 -14.34 9.02 -36.76
C GLN A 27 -15.76 8.42 -36.86
N GLN A 28 -16.67 9.08 -37.59
CA GLN A 28 -18.02 8.56 -37.83
C GLN A 28 -18.02 7.50 -38.95
N ARG A 29 -18.57 6.33 -38.56
CA ARG A 29 -19.26 5.23 -39.27
C ARG A 29 -19.45 5.26 -40.81
N PRO A 30 -19.62 4.06 -41.41
CA PRO A 30 -20.94 3.76 -41.99
C PRO A 30 -21.70 2.61 -41.29
N GLN A 31 -23.02 2.70 -41.41
CA GLN A 31 -24.11 1.96 -40.79
C GLN A 31 -24.27 0.53 -41.35
N ILE A 32 -24.82 -0.42 -40.56
CA ILE A 32 -25.93 -1.36 -40.87
C ILE A 32 -26.03 -2.51 -39.81
N GLN A 33 -27.20 -2.55 -39.15
CA GLN A 33 -28.05 -3.65 -38.61
C GLN A 33 -27.51 -4.80 -37.71
N LEU A 34 -28.25 -5.05 -36.61
CA LEU A 34 -28.29 -6.24 -35.73
C LEU A 34 -29.27 -7.31 -36.30
N PRO A 35 -29.28 -8.62 -35.92
CA PRO A 35 -29.12 -9.14 -34.54
C PRO A 35 -28.45 -10.53 -34.27
N SER A 36 -27.88 -10.67 -33.05
CA SER A 36 -27.75 -11.87 -32.16
C SER A 36 -26.93 -13.12 -32.60
N PRO A 37 -26.67 -14.13 -31.73
CA PRO A 37 -25.66 -14.20 -30.66
C PRO A 37 -24.64 -15.36 -30.85
N SER A 38 -23.67 -15.49 -29.92
CA SER A 38 -22.92 -16.71 -29.54
C SER A 38 -21.40 -16.78 -29.84
N ALA A 39 -20.72 -17.42 -28.89
CA ALA A 39 -19.41 -18.10 -28.93
C ALA A 39 -18.07 -17.29 -28.96
N SER A 40 -17.44 -17.28 -27.78
CA SER A 40 -16.18 -17.98 -27.45
C SER A 40 -14.92 -17.87 -28.34
N HIS A 41 -13.82 -17.60 -27.62
CA HIS A 41 -12.47 -18.17 -27.76
C HIS A 41 -11.48 -17.60 -28.82
N THR A 42 -10.31 -17.23 -28.27
CA THR A 42 -8.96 -17.70 -28.64
C THR A 42 -8.06 -16.97 -29.66
N THR A 43 -6.81 -16.81 -29.19
CA THR A 43 -5.48 -16.94 -29.85
C THR A 43 -4.98 -15.92 -30.87
N TYR A 44 -3.83 -15.31 -30.50
CA TYR A 44 -2.57 -15.22 -31.26
C TYR A 44 -2.66 -15.02 -32.78
N ASN A 45 -2.02 -13.96 -33.31
CA ASN A 45 -0.76 -14.20 -34.02
C ASN A 45 0.11 -12.95 -34.18
N ALA A 46 1.41 -13.19 -34.08
CA ALA A 46 2.47 -12.29 -34.45
C ALA A 46 2.69 -12.28 -35.97
N GLU A 47 3.45 -11.29 -36.44
CA GLU A 47 4.31 -11.37 -37.63
C GLU A 47 3.71 -11.06 -39.01
N ALA A 48 3.70 -9.77 -39.38
CA ALA A 48 3.86 -9.25 -40.75
C ALA A 48 4.09 -7.73 -40.64
N ALA A 49 4.99 -7.02 -41.31
CA ALA A 49 5.99 -7.35 -42.30
C ALA A 49 7.02 -6.19 -42.34
N LYS A 50 8.24 -6.54 -42.74
CA LYS A 50 9.45 -5.71 -42.78
C LYS A 50 9.44 -4.62 -43.88
N LYS A 51 10.39 -3.66 -43.73
CA LYS A 51 11.05 -2.79 -44.75
C LYS A 51 10.27 -1.48 -45.07
N LYS A 52 10.86 -0.28 -45.18
CA LYS A 52 12.18 0.17 -45.71
C LYS A 52 12.62 1.49 -45.06
N LYS A 53 13.94 1.68 -44.89
CA LYS A 53 14.62 2.96 -44.57
C LYS A 53 14.81 3.80 -45.85
N LYS A 54 14.64 5.13 -45.78
CA LYS A 54 15.45 6.13 -46.52
C LYS A 54 15.49 7.48 -45.75
N PRO A 55 16.57 8.29 -45.88
CA PRO A 55 16.94 9.34 -44.93
C PRO A 55 16.73 10.76 -45.47
N VAL A 56 16.21 11.71 -44.66
CA VAL A 56 16.28 13.16 -44.97
C VAL A 56 16.28 14.02 -43.69
N GLN A 57 17.39 14.74 -43.51
CA GLN A 57 17.66 16.03 -42.84
C GLN A 57 17.59 16.23 -41.29
N PRO A 58 18.58 16.97 -40.73
CA PRO A 58 18.68 17.29 -39.31
C PRO A 58 17.85 18.54 -38.95
N THR A 59 16.75 18.36 -38.24
CA THR A 59 16.09 19.45 -37.52
C THR A 59 16.80 19.67 -36.17
N PRO A 60 17.03 20.93 -35.74
CA PRO A 60 17.77 21.22 -34.52
C PRO A 60 17.05 20.62 -33.30
N LYS A 61 17.83 19.91 -32.48
CA LYS A 61 17.40 19.32 -31.22
C LYS A 61 16.74 20.41 -30.37
N PRO A 62 15.49 20.24 -29.88
CA PRO A 62 15.08 20.99 -28.72
C PRO A 62 15.99 20.55 -27.58
N VAL A 63 16.68 21.52 -26.99
CA VAL A 63 17.42 21.38 -25.75
C VAL A 63 16.58 20.57 -24.77
N ALA A 64 17.23 19.60 -24.13
CA ALA A 64 16.65 18.78 -23.08
C ALA A 64 16.04 19.70 -22.01
N GLU A 65 14.75 19.95 -22.12
CA GLU A 65 13.92 20.34 -20.99
C GLU A 65 13.84 19.08 -20.15
N LEU A 66 14.89 18.89 -19.34
CA LEU A 66 15.00 17.85 -18.32
C LEU A 66 13.63 17.69 -17.70
N ASP A 67 13.05 16.52 -17.88
CA ASP A 67 11.79 16.06 -17.32
C ASP A 67 11.81 16.21 -15.79
N PHE A 68 11.70 17.43 -15.25
CA PHE A 68 11.75 17.70 -13.82
C PHE A 68 10.59 16.99 -13.13
N ARG A 69 9.42 16.92 -13.77
CA ARG A 69 8.27 16.16 -13.24
C ARG A 69 8.53 14.66 -13.20
N SER A 70 9.17 14.10 -14.22
CA SER A 70 9.48 12.67 -14.28
C SER A 70 10.65 12.32 -13.34
N ALA A 71 11.66 13.18 -13.23
CA ALA A 71 12.76 13.04 -12.27
C ALA A 71 12.29 13.20 -10.82
N ILE A 72 11.37 14.13 -10.53
CA ILE A 72 10.71 14.25 -9.22
C ILE A 72 9.90 12.99 -8.91
N SER A 73 9.15 12.47 -9.89
CA SER A 73 8.39 11.22 -9.73
C SER A 73 9.29 10.00 -9.46
N HIS A 74 10.40 9.85 -10.20
CA HIS A 74 11.38 8.78 -9.98
C HIS A 74 12.14 8.95 -8.65
N SER A 75 12.49 10.18 -8.26
CA SER A 75 13.14 10.45 -6.98
C SER A 75 12.22 10.14 -5.80
N ASN A 76 10.92 10.43 -5.92
CA ASN A 76 9.93 10.05 -4.92
C ASN A 76 9.80 8.52 -4.83
N ALA A 77 9.78 7.80 -5.95
CA ALA A 77 9.74 6.33 -5.92
C ALA A 77 10.94 5.73 -5.18
N ALA A 78 12.15 6.25 -5.42
CA ALA A 78 13.35 5.84 -4.67
C ALA A 78 13.23 6.18 -3.18
N ASN A 79 12.73 7.37 -2.85
CA ASN A 79 12.52 7.80 -1.47
C ASN A 79 11.48 6.93 -0.74
N PHE A 80 10.36 6.59 -1.39
CA PHE A 80 9.36 5.66 -0.88
C PHE A 80 9.93 4.26 -0.69
N GLY A 81 10.77 3.79 -1.63
CA GLY A 81 11.50 2.53 -1.51
C GLY A 81 12.42 2.50 -0.29
N THR A 82 13.21 3.55 -0.08
CA THR A 82 14.07 3.67 1.11
C THR A 82 13.26 3.78 2.40
N MET A 83 12.17 4.55 2.41
CA MET A 83 11.28 4.64 3.57
C MET A 83 10.67 3.27 3.91
N ALA A 84 10.24 2.50 2.91
CA ALA A 84 9.73 1.16 3.13
C ALA A 84 10.81 0.25 3.75
N LYS A 85 12.07 0.32 3.29
CA LYS A 85 13.20 -0.39 3.90
C LYS A 85 13.44 0.03 5.35
N ILE A 86 13.38 1.32 5.64
CA ILE A 86 13.51 1.86 7.01
C ILE A 86 12.42 1.31 7.91
N VAL A 87 11.16 1.33 7.47
CA VAL A 87 10.03 0.81 8.24
C VAL A 87 10.15 -0.70 8.45
N ASP A 88 10.57 -1.45 7.43
CA ASP A 88 10.78 -2.90 7.53
C ASP A 88 11.94 -3.26 8.46
N TYR A 89 13.03 -2.50 8.42
CA TYR A 89 14.15 -2.64 9.36
C TYR A 89 13.70 -2.34 10.80
N MET A 90 13.00 -1.23 11.01
CA MET A 90 12.43 -0.85 12.30
C MET A 90 11.48 -1.93 12.85
N LYS A 91 10.65 -2.51 11.98
CA LYS A 91 9.78 -3.64 12.29
C LYS A 91 10.57 -4.88 12.70
N LYS A 92 11.54 -5.31 11.90
CA LYS A 92 12.38 -6.48 12.18
C LYS A 92 13.08 -6.34 13.53
N ARG A 93 13.61 -5.16 13.79
CA ARG A 93 14.29 -4.81 15.05
C ARG A 93 13.34 -4.85 16.24
N HIS A 94 12.11 -4.37 16.09
CA HIS A 94 11.06 -4.50 17.09
C HIS A 94 10.73 -5.96 17.41
N LEU A 95 10.60 -6.82 16.38
CA LEU A 95 10.34 -8.25 16.55
C LEU A 95 11.50 -8.95 17.27
N SER A 96 12.74 -8.51 17.05
CA SER A 96 13.94 -8.97 17.75
C SER A 96 14.10 -8.42 19.18
N GLN A 97 13.08 -7.76 19.75
CA GLN A 97 13.10 -7.13 21.08
C GLN A 97 14.10 -5.96 21.22
N GLN A 98 14.59 -5.44 20.10
CA GLN A 98 15.46 -4.28 20.05
C GLN A 98 14.61 -3.02 19.85
N GLN A 99 14.07 -2.46 20.94
CA GLN A 99 13.09 -1.37 20.88
C GLN A 99 13.67 0.02 21.17
N TRP A 100 15.01 0.17 21.22
CA TRP A 100 15.60 1.48 21.50
C TRP A 100 15.46 2.44 20.30
N PRO A 101 15.14 3.73 20.54
CA PRO A 101 15.01 4.73 19.49
C PRO A 101 16.32 4.91 18.72
N LEU A 102 16.24 5.02 17.39
CA LEU A 102 17.38 5.29 16.50
C LEU A 102 17.13 6.54 15.67
N SER A 103 18.16 7.35 15.49
CA SER A 103 18.14 8.46 14.54
C SER A 103 18.09 7.96 13.10
N LEU A 104 17.66 8.81 12.17
CA LEU A 104 17.68 8.49 10.75
C LEU A 104 19.08 8.07 10.28
N GLN A 105 20.13 8.72 10.78
CA GLN A 105 21.50 8.45 10.36
C GLN A 105 21.97 7.06 10.82
N GLU A 106 21.69 6.67 12.07
CA GLU A 106 21.98 5.32 12.58
C GLU A 106 21.25 4.24 11.76
N ILE A 107 19.98 4.47 11.43
CA ILE A 107 19.21 3.51 10.62
C ILE A 107 19.79 3.37 9.21
N LEU A 108 20.23 4.47 8.59
CA LEU A 108 20.85 4.45 7.26
C LEU A 108 22.20 3.74 7.26
N ASP A 109 23.00 3.91 8.31
CA ASP A 109 24.29 3.22 8.47
C ASP A 109 24.11 1.71 8.66
N GLU A 110 23.18 1.31 9.53
CA GLU A 110 22.80 -0.10 9.74
C GLU A 110 22.24 -0.75 8.47
N LEU A 111 21.48 0.02 7.66
CA LEU A 111 21.00 -0.41 6.35
C LEU A 111 22.05 -0.35 5.24
N GLN A 112 23.26 0.16 5.54
CA GLN A 112 24.36 0.39 4.59
C GLN A 112 23.94 1.23 3.37
N VAL A 113 23.04 2.18 3.57
CA VAL A 113 22.55 3.09 2.53
C VAL A 113 23.41 4.36 2.54
N TYR A 114 24.54 4.30 1.85
CA TYR A 114 25.50 5.41 1.80
C TYR A 114 25.23 6.39 0.64
N ASP A 115 24.66 5.92 -0.48
CA ASP A 115 24.45 6.72 -1.70
C ASP A 115 23.13 7.51 -1.72
N LEU A 116 22.66 7.98 -0.56
CA LEU A 116 21.40 8.72 -0.49
C LEU A 116 21.60 10.21 -0.82
N PRO A 117 20.88 10.79 -1.80
CA PRO A 117 20.97 12.22 -2.08
C PRO A 117 20.56 13.06 -0.87
N LYS A 118 21.21 14.19 -0.62
CA LYS A 118 20.83 15.13 0.48
C LYS A 118 19.35 15.53 0.44
N ARG A 119 18.77 15.67 -0.76
CA ARG A 119 17.32 15.93 -0.95
C ARG A 119 16.46 14.77 -0.44
N SER A 120 16.88 13.53 -0.71
CA SER A 120 16.19 12.33 -0.24
C SER A 120 16.27 12.20 1.28
N GLU A 121 17.40 12.56 1.89
CA GLU A 121 17.56 12.53 3.35
C GLU A 121 16.62 13.54 4.01
N ALA A 122 16.59 14.78 3.48
CA ALA A 122 15.66 15.80 3.95
C ALA A 122 14.20 15.34 3.81
N TRP A 123 13.84 14.73 2.67
CA TRP A 123 12.51 14.18 2.47
C TRP A 123 12.16 13.10 3.50
N LEU A 124 13.10 12.20 3.81
CA LEU A 124 12.89 11.15 4.83
C LEU A 124 12.69 11.75 6.22
N LYS A 125 13.47 12.77 6.60
CA LYS A 125 13.29 13.48 7.88
C LYS A 125 11.88 14.08 8.01
N GLU A 126 11.31 14.57 6.92
CA GLU A 126 9.94 15.11 6.91
C GLU A 126 8.84 14.03 6.77
N ALA A 127 9.13 12.90 6.12
CA ALA A 127 8.16 11.85 5.82
C ALA A 127 8.03 10.83 6.95
N LEU A 128 9.12 10.48 7.64
CA LEU A 128 9.13 9.46 8.71
C LEU A 128 8.21 9.82 9.89
N PRO A 129 8.17 11.07 10.40
CA PRO A 129 7.25 11.45 11.48
C PRO A 129 5.77 11.39 11.07
N LYS A 130 5.47 11.51 9.77
CA LYS A 130 4.10 11.43 9.23
C LYS A 130 3.59 9.99 9.11
N ASN A 131 4.46 8.99 9.25
CA ASN A 131 4.10 7.60 9.09
C ASN A 131 3.47 7.03 10.37
N PRO A 132 2.22 6.50 10.34
CA PRO A 132 1.57 5.96 11.53
C PRO A 132 2.27 4.72 12.12
N ARG A 133 3.14 4.06 11.34
CA ARG A 133 3.92 2.90 11.77
C ARG A 133 5.18 3.28 12.54
N LEU A 134 5.52 4.55 12.65
CA LEU A 134 6.67 5.04 13.39
C LEU A 134 6.22 6.07 14.44
N THR A 135 6.99 6.19 15.51
CA THR A 135 6.87 7.27 16.49
C THR A 135 8.19 8.02 16.50
N CYS A 136 8.13 9.35 16.41
CA CYS A 136 9.29 10.22 16.52
C CYS A 136 9.32 10.80 17.94
N ASP A 137 10.49 10.73 18.57
CA ASP A 137 10.75 11.32 19.89
C ASP A 137 11.26 12.76 19.78
N GLU A 138 11.39 13.47 20.89
CA GLU A 138 11.88 14.86 20.97
C GLU A 138 13.32 14.99 20.42
N GLU A 139 14.12 13.93 20.50
CA GLU A 139 15.49 13.86 19.99
C GLU A 139 15.58 13.50 18.48
N SER A 140 14.48 13.56 17.74
CA SER A 140 14.41 13.14 16.32
C SER A 140 14.82 11.67 16.09
N LYS A 141 14.56 10.82 17.09
CA LYS A 141 14.76 9.38 17.00
C LYS A 141 13.45 8.67 16.72
N PHE A 142 13.52 7.60 15.95
CA PHE A 142 12.39 6.84 15.46
C PHE A 142 12.29 5.50 16.19
N CYS A 143 11.06 5.15 16.56
CA CYS A 143 10.68 3.85 17.10
C CYS A 143 9.58 3.23 16.25
N TYR A 144 9.61 1.91 16.07
CA TYR A 144 8.52 1.21 15.41
C TYR A 144 7.25 1.20 16.28
N LYS A 145 6.14 1.63 15.68
CA LYS A 145 4.80 1.58 16.24
C LYS A 145 3.98 0.53 15.48
N PRO A 146 3.77 -0.66 16.05
CA PRO A 146 2.95 -1.68 15.41
C PRO A 146 1.50 -1.19 15.26
N PRO A 147 0.76 -1.69 14.24
CA PRO A 147 -0.64 -1.32 14.01
C PRO A 147 -1.51 -1.67 15.23
N TYR A 148 -1.19 -2.77 15.92
CA TYR A 148 -1.81 -3.17 17.17
C TYR A 148 -0.77 -3.23 18.28
N LYS A 149 -1.13 -2.75 19.48
CA LYS A 149 -0.27 -2.85 20.67
C LYS A 149 -0.36 -4.24 21.30
N ILE A 150 -0.01 -5.27 20.54
CA ILE A 150 0.04 -6.66 21.02
C ILE A 150 1.48 -6.91 21.47
N LYS A 151 1.68 -7.23 22.75
CA LYS A 151 2.98 -7.59 23.34
C LYS A 151 3.05 -9.06 23.77
N GLY A 152 1.90 -9.72 23.91
CA GLY A 152 1.79 -11.11 24.34
C GLY A 152 0.34 -11.56 24.46
N LYS A 153 0.13 -12.67 25.18
CA LYS A 153 -1.17 -13.35 25.33
C LYS A 153 -2.28 -12.42 25.82
N THR A 154 -2.07 -11.75 26.95
CA THR A 154 -3.07 -10.88 27.58
C THR A 154 -3.48 -9.72 26.68
N SER A 155 -2.51 -9.08 26.01
CA SER A 155 -2.80 -7.99 25.07
C SER A 155 -3.50 -8.47 23.80
N LEU A 156 -3.21 -9.69 23.34
CA LEU A 156 -3.89 -10.27 22.17
C LEU A 156 -5.38 -10.44 22.49
N VAL A 157 -5.70 -11.06 23.63
CA VAL A 157 -7.10 -11.23 24.09
C VAL A 157 -7.79 -9.88 24.26
N ALA A 158 -7.11 -8.88 24.86
CA ALA A 158 -7.68 -7.55 25.03
C ALA A 158 -7.99 -6.86 23.68
N VAL A 159 -7.10 -7.00 22.69
CA VAL A 159 -7.33 -6.46 21.34
C VAL A 159 -8.44 -7.23 20.64
N ALA A 160 -8.48 -8.55 20.72
CA ALA A 160 -9.53 -9.38 20.13
C ALA A 160 -10.91 -9.06 20.73
N LYS A 161 -11.00 -8.94 22.06
CA LYS A 161 -12.22 -8.53 22.78
C LYS A 161 -12.69 -7.14 22.36
N LYS A 162 -11.77 -6.18 22.24
CA LYS A 162 -12.09 -4.85 21.73
C LYS A 162 -12.58 -4.88 20.28
N HIS A 163 -11.97 -5.70 19.43
CA HIS A 163 -12.41 -5.88 18.05
C HIS A 163 -13.82 -6.46 17.95
N HIS A 164 -14.16 -7.40 18.84
CA HIS A 164 -15.50 -7.94 18.96
C HIS A 164 -16.50 -6.86 19.42
N GLN A 165 -16.18 -6.11 20.47
CA GLN A 165 -17.01 -5.00 20.98
C GLN A 165 -17.23 -3.88 19.95
N ASP A 166 -16.18 -3.52 19.22
CA ASP A 166 -16.23 -2.49 18.17
C ASP A 166 -16.87 -3.03 16.86
N VAL A 167 -17.27 -4.31 16.80
CA VAL A 167 -17.79 -4.99 15.60
C VAL A 167 -16.86 -4.82 14.38
N LYS A 168 -15.54 -4.80 14.64
CA LYS A 168 -14.49 -4.63 13.62
C LYS A 168 -14.11 -5.93 12.91
N GLY A 169 -14.64 -7.06 13.37
CA GLY A 169 -14.33 -8.38 12.83
C GLY A 169 -12.97 -8.93 13.30
N GLY A 170 -12.45 -9.91 12.57
CA GLY A 170 -11.27 -10.67 12.93
C GLY A 170 -9.96 -10.01 12.51
N ILE A 171 -8.87 -10.44 13.15
CA ILE A 171 -7.52 -9.92 12.91
C ILE A 171 -6.73 -11.00 12.16
N LEU A 172 -5.93 -10.58 11.19
CA LEU A 172 -5.11 -11.51 10.42
C LEU A 172 -3.87 -11.94 11.18
N LEU A 173 -3.44 -13.18 10.98
CA LEU A 173 -2.19 -13.71 11.52
C LEU A 173 -0.98 -12.94 10.97
N SER A 174 -1.03 -12.48 9.72
CA SER A 174 -0.03 -11.55 9.16
C SER A 174 0.11 -10.28 10.00
N GLU A 175 -1.01 -9.66 10.41
CA GLU A 175 -1.00 -8.46 11.24
C GLU A 175 -0.46 -8.74 12.65
N LEU A 176 -0.74 -9.94 13.19
CA LEU A 176 -0.20 -10.37 14.48
C LEU A 176 1.32 -10.60 14.41
N ASN A 177 1.81 -11.25 13.36
CA ASN A 177 3.24 -11.45 13.10
C ASN A 177 3.98 -10.12 12.86
N ASP A 178 3.26 -9.07 12.44
CA ASP A 178 3.79 -7.72 12.34
C ASP A 178 3.99 -7.03 13.70
N CYS A 179 3.33 -7.52 14.75
CA CYS A 179 3.38 -6.98 16.11
C CYS A 179 4.31 -7.77 17.03
N ILE A 180 4.27 -9.10 16.97
CA ILE A 180 5.04 -9.99 17.86
C ILE A 180 5.76 -11.10 17.10
N PRO A 181 6.94 -11.53 17.58
CA PRO A 181 7.59 -12.72 17.05
C PRO A 181 6.77 -13.97 17.42
N ASN A 182 6.65 -14.91 16.48
CA ASN A 182 5.94 -16.19 16.66
C ASN A 182 4.47 -16.03 17.08
N GLY A 183 3.71 -15.16 16.41
CA GLY A 183 2.29 -14.94 16.70
C GLY A 183 1.45 -16.22 16.71
N GLU A 184 1.79 -17.18 15.85
CA GLU A 184 1.10 -18.48 15.77
C GLU A 184 1.21 -19.29 17.08
N LYS A 185 2.37 -19.32 17.74
CA LYS A 185 2.52 -20.00 19.05
C LYS A 185 1.66 -19.36 20.14
N VAL A 186 1.54 -18.03 20.11
CA VAL A 186 0.71 -17.28 21.05
C VAL A 186 -0.76 -17.56 20.80
N LEU A 187 -1.14 -17.72 19.53
CA LEU A 187 -2.47 -18.09 19.10
C LEU A 187 -2.85 -19.51 19.54
N GLU A 188 -1.96 -20.49 19.30
CA GLU A 188 -2.16 -21.88 19.74
C GLU A 188 -2.31 -21.97 21.26
N ALA A 189 -1.50 -21.22 22.01
CA ALA A 189 -1.59 -21.17 23.47
C ALA A 189 -2.87 -20.50 24.01
N LEU A 190 -3.68 -19.88 23.14
CA LEU A 190 -4.93 -19.21 23.47
C LEU A 190 -6.12 -19.80 22.70
N ALA A 191 -5.96 -20.94 22.02
CA ALA A 191 -6.97 -21.53 21.15
C ALA A 191 -8.35 -21.69 21.80
N ASP A 192 -8.42 -21.84 23.13
CA ASP A 192 -9.69 -21.92 23.88
C ASP A 192 -10.50 -20.60 23.90
N GLN A 193 -9.81 -19.46 23.79
CA GLN A 193 -10.39 -18.11 23.89
C GLN A 193 -10.51 -17.41 22.53
N ILE A 194 -10.04 -18.02 21.45
CA ILE A 194 -10.02 -17.43 20.12
C ILE A 194 -10.33 -18.45 19.04
N ILE A 195 -11.20 -18.08 18.12
CA ILE A 195 -11.58 -18.90 16.97
C ILE A 195 -10.65 -18.57 15.81
N VAL A 196 -9.94 -19.56 15.28
CA VAL A 196 -9.05 -19.38 14.13
C VAL A 196 -9.72 -19.93 12.87
N VAL A 197 -9.94 -19.06 11.90
CA VAL A 197 -10.53 -19.41 10.60
C VAL A 197 -9.44 -19.31 9.52
N PRO A 198 -9.17 -20.39 8.77
CA PRO A 198 -8.26 -20.32 7.62
C PRO A 198 -8.88 -19.44 6.54
N THR A 199 -8.09 -18.52 5.99
CA THR A 199 -8.51 -17.59 4.95
C THR A 199 -7.46 -17.48 3.85
N GLN A 200 -7.76 -16.72 2.80
CA GLN A 200 -6.82 -16.43 1.73
C GLN A 200 -6.76 -14.93 1.46
N VAL A 201 -5.56 -14.37 1.53
CA VAL A 201 -5.30 -12.96 1.26
C VAL A 201 -4.32 -12.88 0.10
N ASN A 202 -4.67 -12.18 -0.97
CA ASN A 202 -3.83 -12.05 -2.16
C ASN A 202 -3.33 -13.40 -2.73
N LYS A 203 -4.22 -14.41 -2.79
CA LYS A 203 -3.92 -15.80 -3.20
C LYS A 203 -2.92 -16.54 -2.31
N ARG A 204 -2.55 -16.00 -1.15
CA ARG A 204 -1.73 -16.68 -0.14
C ARG A 204 -2.63 -17.20 0.97
N LYS A 205 -2.32 -18.40 1.47
CA LYS A 205 -2.97 -18.95 2.67
C LYS A 205 -2.61 -18.05 3.84
N ASP A 206 -3.63 -17.57 4.54
CA ASP A 206 -3.50 -16.80 5.77
C ASP A 206 -4.51 -17.35 6.80
N LYS A 207 -4.46 -16.88 8.03
CA LYS A 207 -5.43 -17.23 9.08
C LYS A 207 -5.98 -15.94 9.66
N VAL A 208 -7.28 -15.89 9.89
CA VAL A 208 -7.93 -14.81 10.64
C VAL A 208 -8.38 -15.38 11.97
N PHE A 209 -8.13 -14.65 13.05
CA PHE A 209 -8.57 -15.06 14.39
C PHE A 209 -9.60 -14.07 14.94
N PHE A 210 -10.58 -14.62 15.64
CA PHE A 210 -11.67 -13.92 16.28
C PHE A 210 -11.65 -14.21 17.78
N TYR A 211 -12.21 -13.30 18.57
CA TYR A 211 -12.47 -13.57 19.98
C TYR A 211 -13.58 -14.61 20.12
N ASN A 212 -13.36 -15.65 20.91
CA ASN A 212 -14.38 -16.63 21.27
C ASN A 212 -15.14 -16.11 22.48
N ASP A 213 -16.43 -15.82 22.31
CA ASP A 213 -17.29 -15.45 23.43
C ASP A 213 -17.83 -16.71 24.10
N GLN A 214 -17.25 -17.06 25.25
CA GLN A 214 -17.65 -18.24 26.03
C GLN A 214 -19.04 -18.08 26.66
N GLU A 215 -19.61 -16.87 26.70
CA GLU A 215 -20.99 -16.67 27.20
C GLU A 215 -22.04 -17.21 26.22
N LEU A 216 -21.66 -17.41 24.95
CA LEU A 216 -22.52 -17.96 23.89
C LEU A 216 -22.18 -19.41 23.57
N ASP A 217 -21.32 -20.05 24.36
CA ASP A 217 -20.95 -21.45 24.15
C ASP A 217 -22.12 -22.36 24.52
N ILE A 218 -22.85 -22.80 23.50
CA ILE A 218 -23.97 -23.72 23.63
C ILE A 218 -23.46 -25.15 23.45
N HIS A 219 -23.35 -25.86 24.57
CA HIS A 219 -23.04 -27.29 24.55
C HIS A 219 -24.28 -28.08 24.12
N ILE A 220 -24.40 -28.37 22.82
CA ILE A 220 -25.47 -29.23 22.30
C ILE A 220 -25.01 -30.68 22.51
N GLU A 221 -25.64 -31.36 23.47
CA GLU A 221 -25.53 -32.81 23.61
C GLU A 221 -26.25 -33.46 22.42
N ASP A 222 -25.50 -34.13 21.55
CA ASP A 222 -26.08 -34.89 20.44
C ASP A 222 -26.76 -36.13 21.04
N GLY A 223 -28.04 -35.98 21.36
CA GLY A 223 -28.90 -37.04 21.86
C GLY A 223 -29.09 -38.10 20.77
N ASN A 224 -28.18 -39.06 20.72
CA ASN A 224 -28.35 -40.30 19.98
C ASN A 224 -29.35 -41.19 20.75
N ASP A 225 -30.64 -40.99 20.49
CA ASP A 225 -31.72 -41.97 20.73
C ASP A 225 -31.82 -42.95 19.54
#